data_AF-A0A7S0STR4-F1
#
_entry.id   AF-A0A7S0STR4-F1
#
_cell.length_a   1.000
_cell.length_b   1.000
_cell.length_c   1.000
_cell.angle_alpha   90.00
_cell.angle_beta   90.00
_cell.angle_gamma   90.00
#
_symmetry.space_group_name_H-M   'P 1'
#
loop_
_entity.id
_entity.type
_entity.pdbx_description
1 polymer ?
#
loop_
_entity_poly.entity_id
_entity_poly.type
_entity_poly.pdbx_seq_one_letter_code
_entity_poly.pdbx_strand_id
1 'polypeptide(L)'
;IKLNKVIRKVNYNKFNIYNNDLIVISSNIRSLSTNNSDETKVKNNSLFDRLFGIESNIATKEFKSRWLMAIPAFGTHMCIGSPWAWSIMADVATREIGFVAPAAADWSLMQAAFPLSMVFLLQGVSASIVGKWQARVGPRKAMAAASIAFGGGLLIGSAGIYLHSLPLLYAGYGFLGGTGIGLAYTPPVQALMQWFPDKKGIASGLTIAGFGSGALIFTPAVQYLMKKFAKLPTYLGPIDSYTTTAIDGKLFANVSGQLIEVVSAGQSELAKLSYTGLSEGLYVVGSGSTGAAEALAIMGASYFAIMLTSALTIKRPHPSYVPEGMVVSSNTVDTKPAVAAVADVSVDDAMKLNQFYFLGLSFFCLSTGGMGMFSVAKPMMNEVFSSVLPAIVTSAFATNFLLMLSAGNLGGRLAWASISDIIGRRNTFYIFTLGSVPLYLALPTIVEAVVTSGSAVPLYGFIGSTVVAISMMGGVFAILPAYEADLFGTKNVGPIHGRMLLFSSAASLAGPSLLLNLRAYSEYQAVHNLISKISPEKFQQTFGAPIEKANELLAAKSISIGKLMVLAPQGTIDPTPHLYDTTMYAMGGLMAVAVIAHSLVKPIKQLPAGKVIEENKVKKE
;
A
#
# COMPACT_ATOMS: atom_id res chain seq x y z
N ILE A 1 21.41 20.51 -59.70
CA ILE A 1 21.67 21.77 -60.43
C ILE A 1 20.55 22.74 -60.07
N LYS A 2 20.93 23.93 -59.60
CA LYS A 2 20.10 24.91 -58.87
C LYS A 2 18.79 25.23 -59.62
N LEU A 3 17.65 25.06 -58.93
CA LEU A 3 16.36 25.55 -59.40
C LEU A 3 15.98 26.84 -58.66
N ASN A 4 15.72 27.83 -59.50
CA ASN A 4 15.27 29.18 -59.26
C ASN A 4 13.84 29.28 -58.68
N LYS A 5 13.57 30.46 -58.10
CA LYS A 5 12.29 31.20 -58.08
C LYS A 5 11.14 30.62 -57.23
N VAL A 6 10.69 31.36 -56.21
CA VAL A 6 9.65 32.40 -56.29
C VAL A 6 9.37 32.92 -54.88
N ILE A 7 9.71 34.19 -54.65
CA ILE A 7 9.07 35.03 -53.65
C ILE A 7 7.65 35.31 -54.14
N ARG A 8 6.61 34.86 -53.42
CA ARG A 8 5.36 35.62 -53.15
C ARG A 8 4.35 34.82 -52.30
N LYS A 9 3.99 35.45 -51.17
CA LYS A 9 2.67 35.52 -50.52
C LYS A 9 1.81 34.25 -50.44
N VAL A 10 1.65 33.71 -49.22
CA VAL A 10 0.33 33.29 -48.70
C VAL A 10 0.26 33.49 -47.16
N ASN A 11 -0.64 34.42 -46.76
CA ASN A 11 -1.37 34.56 -45.49
C ASN A 11 -0.67 34.46 -44.11
N TYR A 12 -0.26 35.61 -43.59
CA TYR A 12 -0.40 35.92 -42.16
C TYR A 12 -1.88 36.22 -41.86
N ASN A 13 -2.62 35.22 -41.36
CA ASN A 13 -3.78 35.36 -40.47
C ASN A 13 -4.52 34.02 -40.37
N LYS A 14 -3.96 33.12 -39.57
CA LYS A 14 -4.65 32.02 -38.88
C LYS A 14 -3.60 31.28 -38.06
N PHE A 15 -3.57 31.53 -36.77
CA PHE A 15 -3.20 30.61 -35.68
C PHE A 15 -2.99 31.46 -34.43
N ASN A 16 -4.10 32.04 -33.99
CA ASN A 16 -4.29 32.50 -32.62
C ASN A 16 -5.07 31.37 -31.94
N ILE A 17 -4.43 30.70 -30.98
CA ILE A 17 -4.91 29.80 -29.91
C ILE A 17 -3.66 28.96 -29.57
N TYR A 18 -3.28 28.89 -28.28
CA TYR A 18 -2.02 28.36 -27.70
C TYR A 18 -0.89 29.37 -27.45
N ASN A 19 -1.20 30.52 -26.83
CA ASN A 19 -0.14 31.35 -26.20
C ASN A 19 -0.55 32.02 -24.87
N ASN A 20 -1.52 31.46 -24.13
CA ASN A 20 -1.96 32.05 -22.86
C ASN A 20 -1.10 31.66 -21.64
N ASP A 21 -0.24 30.63 -21.71
CA ASP A 21 0.54 30.18 -20.54
C ASP A 21 1.89 30.91 -20.36
N LEU A 22 2.39 31.58 -21.40
CA LEU A 22 3.64 32.37 -21.34
C LEU A 22 3.42 33.80 -20.81
N ILE A 23 2.19 34.33 -20.90
CA ILE A 23 1.87 35.72 -20.52
C ILE A 23 1.60 35.84 -19.02
N VAL A 24 1.11 34.80 -18.35
CA VAL A 24 0.77 34.87 -16.91
C VAL A 24 2.01 34.84 -16.01
N ILE A 25 3.14 34.29 -16.46
CA ILE A 25 4.39 34.26 -15.67
C ILE A 25 5.27 35.48 -15.97
N SER A 26 5.33 35.92 -17.23
CA SER A 26 6.14 37.09 -17.62
C SER A 26 5.54 38.43 -17.18
N SER A 27 4.20 38.56 -17.13
CA SER A 27 3.54 39.76 -16.58
C SER A 27 3.73 39.91 -15.07
N ASN A 28 3.81 38.81 -14.33
CA ASN A 28 4.05 38.84 -12.88
C ASN A 28 5.52 39.17 -12.53
N ILE A 29 6.49 38.81 -13.38
CA ILE A 29 7.91 39.15 -13.15
C ILE A 29 8.20 40.62 -13.46
N ARG A 30 7.52 41.21 -14.46
CA ARG A 30 7.70 42.63 -14.80
C ARG A 30 7.08 43.59 -13.78
N SER A 31 6.12 43.11 -12.97
CA SER A 31 5.53 43.89 -11.87
C SER A 31 6.40 43.97 -10.60
N LEU A 32 7.50 43.21 -10.53
CA LEU A 32 8.39 43.16 -9.36
C LEU A 32 9.62 44.08 -9.47
N SER A 33 9.89 44.69 -10.63
CA SER A 33 11.10 45.51 -10.84
C SER A 33 10.85 47.00 -11.04
N THR A 34 9.60 47.47 -10.99
CA THR A 34 9.28 48.90 -11.02
C THR A 34 8.10 49.16 -10.10
N ASN A 35 8.40 49.62 -8.88
CA ASN A 35 7.63 50.63 -8.15
C ASN A 35 8.27 50.86 -6.77
N ASN A 36 9.25 51.77 -6.75
CA ASN A 36 9.47 52.63 -5.59
C ASN A 36 8.40 53.73 -5.65
N SER A 37 7.36 53.61 -4.85
CA SER A 37 6.59 54.72 -4.25
C SER A 37 5.37 54.16 -3.54
N ASP A 38 5.10 54.75 -2.38
CA ASP A 38 4.05 54.42 -1.42
C ASP A 38 2.67 54.19 -2.05
N GLU A 39 2.09 53.00 -1.79
CA GLU A 39 0.66 52.84 -1.63
C GLU A 39 0.38 51.62 -0.74
N THR A 40 0.00 51.91 0.50
CA THR A 40 -0.59 51.00 1.49
C THR A 40 -1.89 50.40 0.97
N LYS A 41 -1.82 49.42 0.07
CA LYS A 41 -2.91 48.45 -0.09
C LYS A 41 -2.90 47.53 1.10
N VAL A 42 -3.69 47.87 2.11
CA VAL A 42 -4.16 46.92 3.13
C VAL A 42 -4.91 45.81 2.38
N LYS A 43 -4.20 44.76 1.95
CA LYS A 43 -4.82 43.52 1.53
C LYS A 43 -5.60 43.03 2.75
N ASN A 44 -6.92 43.13 2.71
CA ASN A 44 -7.82 42.40 3.60
C ASN A 44 -7.61 40.91 3.33
N ASN A 45 -6.50 40.34 3.81
CA ASN A 45 -6.21 38.93 3.69
C ASN A 45 -7.16 38.23 4.66
N SER A 46 -8.24 37.67 4.10
CA SER A 46 -9.17 36.82 4.84
C SER A 46 -8.39 35.72 5.57
N LEU A 47 -8.94 35.18 6.66
CA LEU A 47 -8.31 34.04 7.35
C LEU A 47 -8.00 32.91 6.37
N PHE A 48 -8.87 32.70 5.38
CA PHE A 48 -8.68 31.72 4.32
C PHE A 48 -7.42 32.02 3.46
N ASP A 49 -7.20 33.27 3.07
CA ASP A 49 -6.01 33.66 2.30
C ASP A 49 -4.72 33.52 3.12
N ARG A 50 -4.77 33.77 4.43
CA ARG A 50 -3.62 33.56 5.32
C ARG A 50 -3.27 32.09 5.50
N LEU A 51 -4.27 31.20 5.56
CA LEU A 51 -4.06 29.77 5.78
C LEU A 51 -3.76 29.00 4.49
N PHE A 52 -4.45 29.34 3.39
CA PHE A 52 -4.46 28.59 2.14
C PHE A 52 -4.02 29.39 0.91
N GLY A 53 -3.75 30.69 1.03
CA GLY A 53 -3.24 31.51 -0.07
C GLY A 53 -1.90 31.01 -0.59
N ILE A 54 -1.55 31.36 -1.83
CA ILE A 54 -0.31 30.91 -2.47
C ILE A 54 0.92 31.26 -1.64
N GLU A 55 0.98 32.49 -1.10
CA GLU A 55 2.06 32.98 -0.24
C GLU A 55 2.22 32.14 1.04
N SER A 56 1.12 31.62 1.60
CA SER A 56 1.16 30.77 2.80
C SER A 56 1.88 29.44 2.58
N ASN A 57 1.92 28.96 1.33
CA ASN A 57 2.61 27.74 0.95
C ASN A 57 4.14 27.93 0.90
N ILE A 58 4.67 29.15 1.01
CA ILE A 58 6.09 29.45 0.82
C ILE A 58 6.69 29.87 2.17
N ALA A 59 7.85 29.30 2.50
CA ALA A 59 8.59 29.71 3.67
C ALA A 59 9.27 31.08 3.48
N THR A 60 9.46 31.80 4.58
CA THR A 60 10.22 33.05 4.57
C THR A 60 11.69 32.78 4.23
N LYS A 61 12.42 33.80 3.79
CA LYS A 61 13.86 33.69 3.49
C LYS A 61 14.68 33.25 4.72
N GLU A 62 14.25 33.67 5.91
CA GLU A 62 14.90 33.40 7.21
C GLU A 62 14.43 32.08 7.85
N PHE A 63 13.86 31.16 7.07
CA PHE A 63 13.32 29.91 7.62
C PHE A 63 14.43 29.05 8.23
N LYS A 64 14.40 28.90 9.56
CA LYS A 64 15.53 28.42 10.36
C LYS A 64 15.98 26.98 10.10
N SER A 65 15.07 26.07 9.73
CA SER A 65 15.46 24.66 9.51
C SER A 65 14.54 23.93 8.56
N ARG A 66 15.11 23.47 7.44
CA ARG A 66 14.44 22.63 6.44
C ARG A 66 13.88 21.31 7.00
N TRP A 67 14.50 20.78 8.05
CA TRP A 67 14.09 19.52 8.68
C TRP A 67 12.73 19.60 9.36
N LEU A 68 12.28 20.80 9.75
CA LEU A 68 10.95 20.98 10.33
C LEU A 68 9.83 20.59 9.35
N MET A 69 10.09 20.62 8.04
CA MET A 69 9.12 20.22 7.01
C MET A 69 8.98 18.70 6.89
N ALA A 70 9.89 17.93 7.48
CA ALA A 70 9.72 16.48 7.56
C ALA A 70 8.59 16.07 8.51
N ILE A 71 8.33 16.84 9.57
CA ILE A 71 7.28 16.54 10.57
C ILE A 71 5.88 16.49 9.93
N PRO A 72 5.39 17.54 9.23
CA PRO A 72 4.08 17.47 8.59
C PRO A 72 4.03 16.47 7.44
N ALA A 73 5.15 16.26 6.74
CA ALA A 73 5.22 15.28 5.66
C ALA A 73 5.07 13.84 6.17
N PHE A 74 5.87 13.49 7.20
CA PHE A 74 5.81 12.21 7.89
C PHE A 74 4.45 12.00 8.57
N GLY A 75 3.95 12.99 9.31
CA GLY A 75 2.66 12.90 10.02
C GLY A 75 1.49 12.63 9.09
N THR A 76 1.46 13.26 7.91
CA THR A 76 0.46 12.98 6.88
C THR A 76 0.58 11.54 6.37
N HIS A 77 1.79 11.12 6.02
CA HIS A 77 2.06 9.78 5.49
C HIS A 77 1.78 8.67 6.52
N MET A 78 2.05 8.91 7.80
CA MET A 78 1.70 8.04 8.91
C MET A 78 0.20 7.75 8.98
N CYS A 79 -0.64 8.78 8.80
CA CYS A 79 -2.09 8.61 8.78
C CYS A 79 -2.54 7.75 7.60
N ILE A 80 -2.10 8.10 6.38
CA ILE A 80 -2.52 7.41 5.15
C ILE A 80 -1.87 6.03 4.95
N GLY A 81 -0.86 5.69 5.75
CA GLY A 81 -0.24 4.37 5.79
C GLY A 81 -0.97 3.34 6.65
N SER A 82 -1.90 3.79 7.51
CA SER A 82 -2.68 2.94 8.41
C SER A 82 -3.56 1.86 7.76
N PRO A 83 -4.07 1.98 6.51
CA PRO A 83 -4.91 0.95 5.90
C PRO A 83 -4.24 -0.42 5.81
N TRP A 84 -2.92 -0.51 5.81
CA TRP A 84 -2.20 -1.79 5.86
C TRP A 84 -2.55 -2.67 7.07
N ALA A 85 -3.10 -2.06 8.14
CA ALA A 85 -3.58 -2.77 9.32
C ALA A 85 -5.12 -2.99 9.31
N TRP A 86 -5.80 -2.77 8.18
CA TRP A 86 -7.26 -2.95 8.04
C TRP A 86 -7.72 -4.39 8.31
N SER A 87 -6.86 -5.39 8.13
CA SER A 87 -7.19 -6.80 8.40
C SER A 87 -7.70 -7.04 9.83
N ILE A 88 -7.28 -6.21 10.79
CA ILE A 88 -7.78 -6.24 12.17
C ILE A 88 -9.25 -5.81 12.23
N MET A 89 -9.61 -4.75 11.52
CA MET A 89 -10.99 -4.29 11.40
C MET A 89 -11.85 -5.29 10.64
N ALA A 90 -11.29 -5.86 9.56
CA ALA A 90 -11.98 -6.87 8.77
C ALA A 90 -12.32 -8.12 9.60
N ASP A 91 -11.40 -8.62 10.43
CA ASP A 91 -11.66 -9.74 11.35
C ASP A 91 -12.84 -9.44 12.28
N VAL A 92 -12.79 -8.29 12.96
CA VAL A 92 -13.83 -7.90 13.92
C VAL A 92 -15.18 -7.70 13.25
N ALA A 93 -15.20 -7.10 12.05
CA ALA A 93 -16.42 -6.87 11.29
C ALA A 93 -17.11 -8.17 10.80
N THR A 94 -16.42 -9.32 10.81
CA THR A 94 -17.06 -10.64 10.55
C THR A 94 -17.85 -11.18 11.74
N ARG A 95 -17.81 -10.48 12.88
CA ARG A 95 -18.46 -10.86 14.14
C ARG A 95 -18.88 -9.62 14.91
N GLU A 96 -19.32 -8.57 14.21
CA GLU A 96 -19.72 -7.32 14.86
C GLU A 96 -20.97 -7.53 15.72
N ILE A 97 -21.95 -8.24 15.17
CA ILE A 97 -23.23 -8.54 15.81
C ILE A 97 -23.11 -9.77 16.71
N GLY A 98 -22.42 -10.82 16.26
CA GLY A 98 -22.23 -12.05 17.03
C GLY A 98 -21.17 -11.97 18.13
N PHE A 99 -20.25 -10.99 18.06
CA PHE A 99 -19.16 -10.69 19.01
C PHE A 99 -18.16 -11.83 19.27
N VAL A 100 -18.61 -12.94 19.86
CA VAL A 100 -17.79 -14.11 20.22
C VAL A 100 -17.58 -15.06 19.05
N ALA A 101 -18.54 -15.12 18.13
CA ALA A 101 -18.52 -15.89 16.90
C ALA A 101 -19.38 -15.16 15.85
N PRO A 102 -19.17 -15.39 14.54
CA PRO A 102 -20.00 -14.78 13.50
C PRO A 102 -21.49 -15.16 13.64
N ALA A 103 -22.38 -14.17 13.64
CA ALA A 103 -23.82 -14.38 13.48
C ALA A 103 -24.19 -14.47 11.99
N ALA A 104 -25.39 -14.97 11.66
CA ALA A 104 -25.83 -15.10 10.28
C ALA A 104 -25.92 -13.75 9.53
N ALA A 105 -26.20 -12.67 10.27
CA ALA A 105 -26.26 -11.32 9.72
C ALA A 105 -24.88 -10.67 9.55
N ASP A 106 -23.82 -11.21 10.17
CA ASP A 106 -22.48 -10.65 10.05
C ASP A 106 -21.91 -10.81 8.63
N TRP A 107 -20.98 -9.93 8.29
CA TRP A 107 -20.39 -9.95 6.96
C TRP A 107 -19.41 -11.10 6.80
N SER A 108 -19.34 -11.64 5.58
CA SER A 108 -18.27 -12.56 5.24
C SER A 108 -16.91 -11.84 5.28
N LEU A 109 -15.84 -12.60 5.52
CA LEU A 109 -14.47 -12.07 5.47
C LEU A 109 -14.15 -11.37 4.15
N MET A 110 -14.67 -11.90 3.03
CA MET A 110 -14.52 -11.27 1.72
C MET A 110 -15.14 -9.88 1.68
N GLN A 111 -16.37 -9.73 2.18
CA GLN A 111 -17.06 -8.44 2.24
C GLN A 111 -16.35 -7.45 3.19
N ALA A 112 -15.86 -7.93 4.34
CA ALA A 112 -15.19 -7.11 5.34
C ALA A 112 -13.76 -6.68 4.93
N ALA A 113 -13.06 -7.50 4.14
CA ALA A 113 -11.71 -7.23 3.66
C ALA A 113 -11.69 -6.36 2.38
N PHE A 114 -12.74 -6.43 1.54
CA PHE A 114 -12.84 -5.70 0.28
C PHE A 114 -12.57 -4.18 0.34
N PRO A 115 -12.95 -3.43 1.41
CA PRO A 115 -12.63 -2.01 1.51
C PRO A 115 -11.14 -1.69 1.37
N LEU A 116 -10.25 -2.56 1.84
CA LEU A 116 -8.80 -2.37 1.69
C LEU A 116 -8.37 -2.34 0.22
N SER A 117 -8.90 -3.26 -0.60
CA SER A 117 -8.64 -3.30 -2.04
C SER A 117 -9.17 -2.04 -2.73
N MET A 118 -10.36 -1.57 -2.34
CA MET A 118 -10.91 -0.31 -2.86
C MET A 118 -10.02 0.88 -2.52
N VAL A 119 -9.53 0.97 -1.28
CA VAL A 119 -8.66 2.07 -0.83
C VAL A 119 -7.40 2.18 -1.69
N PHE A 120 -6.68 1.07 -1.92
CA PHE A 120 -5.45 1.08 -2.71
C PHE A 120 -5.67 1.27 -4.22
N LEU A 121 -6.80 0.80 -4.75
CA LEU A 121 -7.21 1.11 -6.11
C LEU A 121 -7.46 2.62 -6.26
N LEU A 122 -8.28 3.18 -5.36
CA LEU A 122 -8.68 4.58 -5.41
C LEU A 122 -7.52 5.53 -5.09
N GLN A 123 -6.55 5.12 -4.28
CA GLN A 123 -5.31 5.86 -4.06
C GLN A 123 -4.60 6.14 -5.40
N GLY A 124 -4.32 5.11 -6.21
CA GLY A 124 -3.60 5.30 -7.47
C GLY A 124 -4.44 6.03 -8.52
N VAL A 125 -5.72 5.70 -8.63
CA VAL A 125 -6.64 6.36 -9.57
C VAL A 125 -6.79 7.85 -9.25
N SER A 126 -7.04 8.20 -7.99
CA SER A 126 -7.19 9.60 -7.59
C SER A 126 -5.88 10.36 -7.74
N ALA A 127 -4.75 9.84 -7.27
CA ALA A 127 -3.44 10.48 -7.42
C ALA A 127 -3.08 10.76 -8.90
N SER A 128 -3.44 9.82 -9.79
CA SER A 128 -3.25 9.93 -11.24
C SER A 128 -4.10 11.04 -11.86
N ILE A 129 -5.39 11.14 -11.48
CA ILE A 129 -6.32 12.12 -12.05
C ILE A 129 -6.07 13.54 -11.50
N VAL A 130 -5.84 13.66 -10.20
CA VAL A 130 -5.82 14.97 -9.50
C VAL A 130 -4.44 15.63 -9.47
N GLY A 131 -3.39 14.97 -9.96
CA GLY A 131 -2.02 15.50 -9.95
C GLY A 131 -1.88 16.90 -10.57
N LYS A 132 -2.52 17.15 -11.72
CA LYS A 132 -2.50 18.49 -12.36
C LYS A 132 -3.18 19.55 -11.50
N TRP A 133 -4.25 19.19 -10.78
CA TRP A 133 -4.94 20.08 -9.85
C TRP A 133 -4.07 20.38 -8.61
N GLN A 134 -3.46 19.35 -8.01
CA GLN A 134 -2.55 19.50 -6.86
C GLN A 134 -1.38 20.45 -7.16
N ALA A 135 -0.79 20.33 -8.37
CA ALA A 135 0.28 21.20 -8.81
C ALA A 135 -0.13 22.68 -8.86
N ARG A 136 -1.38 22.97 -9.26
CA ARG A 136 -1.95 24.34 -9.35
C ARG A 136 -2.30 24.92 -7.98
N VAL A 137 -2.94 24.14 -7.11
CA VAL A 137 -3.47 24.65 -5.82
C VAL A 137 -2.42 24.68 -4.70
N GLY A 138 -1.31 23.95 -4.86
CA GLY A 138 -0.25 23.85 -3.87
C GLY A 138 -0.54 22.81 -2.77
N PRO A 139 0.48 22.51 -1.94
CA PRO A 139 0.42 21.39 -1.01
C PRO A 139 -0.62 21.58 0.09
N ARG A 140 -0.81 22.81 0.60
CA ARG A 140 -1.72 23.04 1.73
C ARG A 140 -3.18 22.75 1.38
N LYS A 141 -3.67 23.29 0.26
CA LYS A 141 -5.05 23.05 -0.21
C LYS A 141 -5.28 21.58 -0.55
N ALA A 142 -4.32 20.96 -1.24
CA ALA A 142 -4.39 19.55 -1.58
C ALA A 142 -4.47 18.67 -0.32
N MET A 143 -3.58 18.89 0.66
CA MET A 143 -3.55 18.12 1.91
C MET A 143 -4.75 18.40 2.81
N ALA A 144 -5.31 19.61 2.81
CA ALA A 144 -6.53 19.91 3.54
C ALA A 144 -7.74 19.19 2.94
N ALA A 145 -7.90 19.22 1.61
CA ALA A 145 -8.92 18.42 0.93
C ALA A 145 -8.74 16.92 1.22
N ALA A 146 -7.49 16.44 1.22
CA ALA A 146 -7.15 15.07 1.57
C ALA A 146 -7.52 14.72 3.02
N SER A 147 -7.29 15.64 3.98
CA SER A 147 -7.65 15.43 5.39
C SER A 147 -9.16 15.25 5.56
N ILE A 148 -9.96 16.09 4.88
CA ILE A 148 -11.43 16.00 4.88
C ILE A 148 -11.88 14.68 4.28
N ALA A 149 -11.33 14.30 3.11
CA ALA A 149 -11.69 13.06 2.45
C ALA A 149 -11.27 11.81 3.25
N PHE A 150 -10.04 11.74 3.74
CA PHE A 150 -9.57 10.56 4.47
C PHE A 150 -10.23 10.45 5.85
N GLY A 151 -10.17 11.51 6.66
CA GLY A 151 -10.78 11.52 7.98
C GLY A 151 -12.30 11.38 7.92
N GLY A 152 -12.96 12.12 7.02
CA GLY A 152 -14.39 11.98 6.76
C GLY A 152 -14.77 10.59 6.23
N GLY A 153 -13.95 10.00 5.35
CA GLY A 153 -14.14 8.64 4.86
C GLY A 153 -14.11 7.60 5.99
N LEU A 154 -13.18 7.72 6.94
CA LEU A 154 -13.16 6.86 8.14
C LEU A 154 -14.38 7.08 9.03
N LEU A 155 -14.83 8.33 9.23
CA LEU A 155 -16.03 8.63 10.02
C LEU A 155 -17.30 8.05 9.38
N ILE A 156 -17.44 8.16 8.06
CA ILE A 156 -18.54 7.54 7.31
C ILE A 156 -18.42 6.01 7.35
N GLY A 157 -17.20 5.47 7.23
CA GLY A 157 -16.94 4.04 7.37
C GLY A 157 -17.30 3.50 8.76
N SER A 158 -17.02 4.28 9.81
CA SER A 158 -17.45 3.99 11.18
C SER A 158 -18.96 3.94 11.30
N ALA A 159 -19.68 4.91 10.72
CA ALA A 159 -21.14 4.85 10.64
C ALA A 159 -21.62 3.62 9.85
N GLY A 160 -20.88 3.19 8.83
CA GLY A 160 -21.13 1.95 8.09
C GLY A 160 -21.03 0.70 8.97
N ILE A 161 -20.04 0.62 9.86
CA ILE A 161 -19.93 -0.47 10.84
C ILE A 161 -21.07 -0.38 11.86
N TYR A 162 -21.31 0.80 12.43
CA TYR A 162 -22.35 1.02 13.45
C TYR A 162 -23.76 0.67 12.95
N LEU A 163 -24.08 1.05 11.71
CA LEU A 163 -25.37 0.79 11.07
C LEU A 163 -25.41 -0.57 10.35
N HIS A 164 -24.34 -1.36 10.44
CA HIS A 164 -24.16 -2.62 9.72
C HIS A 164 -24.45 -2.53 8.20
N SER A 165 -23.99 -1.42 7.58
CA SER A 165 -24.20 -1.08 6.17
C SER A 165 -22.90 -1.17 5.35
N LEU A 166 -22.76 -2.26 4.58
CA LEU A 166 -21.65 -2.44 3.63
C LEU A 166 -21.55 -1.30 2.60
N PRO A 167 -22.65 -0.84 1.96
CA PRO A 167 -22.56 0.27 1.02
C PRO A 167 -21.97 1.54 1.64
N LEU A 168 -22.31 1.83 2.90
CA LEU A 168 -21.78 2.99 3.61
C LEU A 168 -20.31 2.83 3.97
N LEU A 169 -19.89 1.62 4.37
CA LEU A 169 -18.49 1.29 4.58
C LEU A 169 -17.66 1.43 3.29
N TYR A 170 -18.20 0.94 2.17
CA TYR A 170 -17.54 0.99 0.87
C TYR A 170 -17.48 2.42 0.32
N ALA A 171 -18.54 3.21 0.46
CA ALA A 171 -18.56 4.62 0.06
C ALA A 171 -17.65 5.49 0.94
N GLY A 172 -17.69 5.29 2.26
CA GLY A 172 -16.91 6.03 3.24
C GLY A 172 -15.43 5.64 3.20
N TYR A 173 -15.10 4.48 3.76
CA TYR A 173 -13.70 4.08 3.93
C TYR A 173 -13.07 3.69 2.59
N GLY A 174 -13.75 2.86 1.79
CA GLY A 174 -13.26 2.38 0.50
C GLY A 174 -13.01 3.52 -0.51
N PHE A 175 -14.07 4.21 -0.90
CA PHE A 175 -14.04 5.22 -1.96
C PHE A 175 -13.50 6.57 -1.48
N LEU A 176 -14.16 7.20 -0.50
CA LEU A 176 -13.77 8.53 -0.05
C LEU A 176 -12.42 8.49 0.68
N GLY A 177 -12.20 7.49 1.53
CA GLY A 177 -10.92 7.23 2.18
C GLY A 177 -9.79 7.01 1.17
N GLY A 178 -9.96 6.09 0.21
CA GLY A 178 -8.96 5.86 -0.84
C GLY A 178 -8.63 7.09 -1.68
N THR A 179 -9.64 7.91 -1.99
CA THR A 179 -9.46 9.20 -2.67
C THR A 179 -8.65 10.18 -1.81
N GLY A 180 -8.93 10.25 -0.50
CA GLY A 180 -8.16 11.05 0.45
C GLY A 180 -6.68 10.65 0.49
N ILE A 181 -6.36 9.36 0.42
CA ILE A 181 -4.97 8.89 0.36
C ILE A 181 -4.27 9.38 -0.92
N GLY A 182 -4.88 9.21 -2.09
CA GLY A 182 -4.26 9.65 -3.34
C GLY A 182 -4.08 11.18 -3.41
N LEU A 183 -5.00 11.94 -2.78
CA LEU A 183 -4.87 13.39 -2.62
C LEU A 183 -3.71 13.80 -1.70
N ALA A 184 -3.39 13.01 -0.69
CA ALA A 184 -2.34 13.28 0.30
C ALA A 184 -0.97 12.72 -0.07
N TYR A 185 -0.88 11.75 -0.98
CA TYR A 185 0.38 11.03 -1.22
C TYR A 185 1.47 11.91 -1.84
N THR A 186 1.19 12.55 -2.98
CA THR A 186 2.22 13.28 -3.73
C THR A 186 2.61 14.64 -3.13
N PRO A 187 1.71 15.47 -2.55
CA PRO A 187 2.07 16.83 -2.18
C PRO A 187 3.15 16.96 -1.07
N PRO A 188 3.12 16.17 0.02
CA PRO A 188 4.16 16.23 1.05
C PRO A 188 5.52 15.75 0.53
N VAL A 189 5.53 14.70 -0.31
CA VAL A 189 6.76 14.18 -0.94
C VAL A 189 7.42 15.27 -1.77
N GLN A 190 6.64 15.92 -2.64
CA GLN A 190 7.15 17.03 -3.45
C GLN A 190 7.64 18.20 -2.61
N ALA A 191 6.86 18.60 -1.59
CA ALA A 191 7.23 19.73 -0.74
C ALA A 191 8.57 19.46 -0.04
N LEU A 192 8.77 18.25 0.49
CA LEU A 192 10.01 17.90 1.17
C LEU A 192 11.17 17.77 0.19
N MET A 193 10.99 17.15 -0.97
CA MET A 193 12.05 17.06 -1.99
C MET A 193 12.58 18.44 -2.43
N GLN A 194 11.73 19.48 -2.47
CA GLN A 194 12.17 20.84 -2.79
C GLN A 194 13.11 21.43 -1.72
N TRP A 195 12.97 21.04 -0.46
CA TRP A 195 13.86 21.47 0.62
C TRP A 195 15.22 20.77 0.62
N PHE A 196 15.30 19.61 -0.02
CA PHE A 196 16.49 18.76 -0.07
C PHE A 196 16.89 18.43 -1.52
N PRO A 197 17.22 19.43 -2.36
CA PRO A 197 17.70 19.17 -3.71
C PRO A 197 19.07 18.45 -3.72
N ASP A 198 19.84 18.56 -2.63
CA ASP A 198 21.08 17.83 -2.34
C ASP A 198 20.85 16.37 -1.92
N LYS A 199 19.68 16.04 -1.36
CA LYS A 199 19.38 14.73 -0.73
C LYS A 199 17.95 14.29 -1.01
N LYS A 200 17.58 14.24 -2.29
CA LYS A 200 16.21 13.94 -2.75
C LYS A 200 15.73 12.58 -2.24
N GLY A 201 16.62 11.59 -2.20
CA GLY A 201 16.35 10.25 -1.68
C GLY A 201 15.95 10.31 -0.21
N ILE A 202 16.77 10.92 0.65
CA ILE A 202 16.44 11.09 2.08
C ILE A 202 15.10 11.80 2.28
N ALA A 203 14.81 12.88 1.55
CA ALA A 203 13.53 13.58 1.68
C ALA A 203 12.33 12.72 1.28
N SER A 204 12.42 12.04 0.13
CA SER A 204 11.36 11.12 -0.30
C SER A 204 11.20 9.95 0.69
N GLY A 205 12.31 9.34 1.10
CA GLY A 205 12.33 8.23 2.05
C GLY A 205 11.81 8.59 3.43
N LEU A 206 12.13 9.76 3.98
CA LEU A 206 11.61 10.20 5.27
C LEU A 206 10.10 10.45 5.22
N THR A 207 9.61 11.07 4.14
CA THR A 207 8.17 11.27 3.96
C THR A 207 7.46 9.91 3.86
N ILE A 208 7.95 9.04 2.99
CA ILE A 208 7.32 7.76 2.67
C ILE A 208 7.50 6.73 3.81
N ALA A 209 8.53 6.86 4.64
CA ALA A 209 8.66 6.09 5.89
C ALA A 209 7.49 6.32 6.84
N GLY A 210 6.91 7.54 6.86
CA GLY A 210 5.63 7.79 7.53
C GLY A 210 4.58 6.74 7.13
N PHE A 211 4.45 6.47 5.83
CA PHE A 211 3.51 5.48 5.30
C PHE A 211 3.78 4.07 5.84
N GLY A 212 5.06 3.67 5.89
CA GLY A 212 5.45 2.37 6.46
C GLY A 212 5.20 2.27 7.97
N SER A 213 5.21 3.38 8.70
CA SER A 213 4.96 3.41 10.15
C SER A 213 3.48 3.33 10.53
N GLY A 214 2.56 3.62 9.60
CA GLY A 214 1.13 3.73 9.88
C GLY A 214 0.52 2.46 10.49
N ALA A 215 0.84 1.28 9.95
CA ALA A 215 0.34 0.00 10.48
C ALA A 215 0.89 -0.33 11.88
N LEU A 216 2.15 0.02 12.15
CA LEU A 216 2.80 -0.19 13.45
C LEU A 216 2.14 0.64 14.56
N ILE A 217 1.60 1.80 14.21
CA ILE A 217 0.91 2.69 15.16
C ILE A 217 -0.59 2.36 15.22
N PHE A 218 -1.24 2.14 14.08
CA PHE A 218 -2.67 1.86 14.00
C PHE A 218 -3.06 0.57 14.73
N THR A 219 -2.28 -0.51 14.56
CA THR A 219 -2.58 -1.82 15.15
C THR A 219 -2.81 -1.76 16.66
N PRO A 220 -1.83 -1.32 17.48
CA PRO A 220 -2.04 -1.25 18.93
C PRO A 220 -3.08 -0.19 19.33
N ALA A 221 -3.16 0.94 18.58
CA ALA A 221 -4.12 1.99 18.87
C ALA A 221 -5.57 1.52 18.71
N VAL A 222 -5.89 0.87 17.58
CA VAL A 222 -7.25 0.40 17.29
C VAL A 222 -7.64 -0.75 18.22
N GLN A 223 -6.71 -1.66 18.54
CA GLN A 223 -6.96 -2.74 19.51
C GLN A 223 -7.28 -2.19 20.91
N TYR A 224 -6.51 -1.21 21.36
CA TYR A 224 -6.77 -0.52 22.63
C TYR A 224 -8.15 0.15 22.63
N LEU A 225 -8.47 0.89 21.55
CA LEU A 225 -9.75 1.59 21.42
C LEU A 225 -10.93 0.61 21.38
N MET A 226 -10.87 -0.44 20.56
CA MET A 226 -11.91 -1.48 20.51
C MET A 226 -12.13 -2.08 21.90
N LYS A 227 -11.05 -2.48 22.59
CA LYS A 227 -11.16 -3.01 23.96
C LYS A 227 -11.80 -2.03 24.94
N LYS A 228 -11.52 -0.73 24.79
CA LYS A 228 -12.07 0.32 25.65
C LYS A 228 -13.56 0.55 25.43
N PHE A 229 -14.05 0.46 24.18
CA PHE A 229 -15.45 0.69 23.83
C PHE A 229 -16.29 -0.58 23.71
N ALA A 230 -15.65 -1.75 23.77
CA ALA A 230 -16.36 -3.03 23.69
C ALA A 230 -17.36 -3.19 24.84
N LYS A 231 -18.56 -3.65 24.49
CA LYS A 231 -19.61 -4.08 25.40
C LYS A 231 -19.78 -5.58 25.25
N LEU A 232 -19.49 -6.33 26.32
CA LEU A 232 -19.64 -7.79 26.29
C LEU A 232 -21.10 -8.19 26.00
N PRO A 233 -21.31 -9.22 25.16
CA PRO A 233 -22.64 -9.74 24.87
C PRO A 233 -23.24 -10.44 26.09
N THR A 234 -24.56 -10.51 26.13
CA THR A 234 -25.31 -11.25 27.13
C THR A 234 -25.06 -12.75 26.98
N TYR A 235 -24.41 -13.34 27.98
CA TYR A 235 -24.22 -14.77 28.12
C TYR A 235 -25.50 -15.43 28.66
N LEU A 236 -26.03 -16.43 27.96
CA LEU A 236 -27.20 -17.19 28.42
C LEU A 236 -26.81 -18.35 29.32
N GLY A 237 -25.69 -19.02 29.05
CA GLY A 237 -25.28 -20.22 29.77
C GLY A 237 -24.66 -21.29 28.86
N PRO A 238 -24.31 -22.44 29.46
CA PRO A 238 -23.80 -23.60 28.71
C PRO A 238 -24.81 -24.06 27.65
N ILE A 239 -24.32 -24.57 26.53
CA ILE A 239 -25.18 -24.99 25.40
C ILE A 239 -26.20 -26.07 25.80
N ASP A 240 -25.82 -26.98 26.68
CA ASP A 240 -26.67 -28.09 27.16
C ASP A 240 -27.79 -27.64 28.10
N SER A 241 -27.76 -26.37 28.55
CA SER A 241 -28.81 -25.80 29.42
C SER A 241 -30.04 -25.32 28.65
N TYR A 242 -29.98 -25.27 27.31
CA TYR A 242 -31.05 -24.72 26.46
C TYR A 242 -31.39 -25.64 25.30
N THR A 243 -32.68 -25.78 25.00
CA THR A 243 -33.10 -26.38 23.72
C THR A 243 -32.79 -25.38 22.60
N THR A 244 -31.94 -25.78 21.65
CA THR A 244 -31.58 -24.96 20.51
C THR A 244 -32.23 -25.48 19.22
N THR A 245 -32.50 -24.57 18.28
CA THR A 245 -33.08 -24.90 16.98
C THR A 245 -32.47 -23.99 15.92
N ALA A 246 -32.09 -24.57 14.78
CA ALA A 246 -31.61 -23.80 13.64
C ALA A 246 -32.78 -23.46 12.71
N ILE A 247 -32.98 -22.18 12.40
CA ILE A 247 -34.02 -21.67 11.49
C ILE A 247 -33.33 -20.74 10.49
N ASP A 248 -33.42 -21.03 9.19
CA ASP A 248 -32.81 -20.23 8.11
C ASP A 248 -31.31 -19.91 8.33
N GLY A 249 -30.56 -20.88 8.86
CA GLY A 249 -29.12 -20.73 9.12
C GLY A 249 -28.77 -19.92 10.38
N LYS A 250 -29.77 -19.44 11.12
CA LYS A 250 -29.61 -18.81 12.44
C LYS A 250 -29.84 -19.82 13.54
N LEU A 251 -29.06 -19.71 14.62
CA LEU A 251 -29.24 -20.54 15.81
C LEU A 251 -30.13 -19.79 16.81
N PHE A 252 -31.18 -20.45 17.31
CA PHE A 252 -32.06 -19.91 18.33
C PHE A 252 -32.02 -20.77 19.59
N ALA A 253 -32.04 -20.14 20.76
CA ALA A 253 -32.25 -20.80 22.05
C ALA A 253 -33.69 -20.53 22.53
N ASN A 254 -34.36 -21.55 23.05
CA ASN A 254 -35.64 -21.39 23.71
C ASN A 254 -35.44 -20.91 25.15
N VAL A 255 -35.80 -19.67 25.42
CA VAL A 255 -35.76 -19.06 26.75
C VAL A 255 -37.20 -18.76 27.18
N SER A 256 -37.74 -19.56 28.09
CA SER A 256 -39.11 -19.41 28.61
C SER A 256 -40.20 -19.38 27.52
N GLY A 257 -40.05 -20.20 26.47
CA GLY A 257 -41.00 -20.28 25.35
C GLY A 257 -40.74 -19.26 24.24
N GLN A 258 -39.78 -18.35 24.38
CA GLN A 258 -39.36 -17.41 23.34
C GLN A 258 -38.08 -17.88 22.65
N LEU A 259 -38.05 -17.80 21.33
CA LEU A 259 -36.85 -18.07 20.54
C LEU A 259 -36.00 -16.80 20.47
N ILE A 260 -34.79 -16.86 21.05
CA ILE A 260 -33.82 -15.77 21.02
C ILE A 260 -32.66 -16.20 20.11
N GLU A 261 -32.29 -15.34 19.15
CA GLU A 261 -31.14 -15.60 18.26
C GLU A 261 -29.83 -15.58 19.07
N VAL A 262 -29.02 -16.62 18.92
CA VAL A 262 -27.79 -16.84 19.69
C VAL A 262 -26.65 -17.27 18.77
N VAL A 263 -25.42 -17.07 19.25
CA VAL A 263 -24.24 -17.74 18.73
C VAL A 263 -23.63 -18.62 19.81
N SER A 264 -22.96 -19.69 19.39
CA SER A 264 -22.22 -20.58 20.28
C SER A 264 -20.72 -20.31 20.16
N ALA A 265 -20.02 -20.29 21.30
CA ALA A 265 -18.57 -20.17 21.33
C ALA A 265 -17.97 -21.22 22.27
N GLY A 266 -17.03 -22.01 21.77
CA GLY A 266 -16.19 -22.89 22.57
C GLY A 266 -14.87 -22.22 22.96
N GLN A 267 -14.05 -22.93 23.73
CA GLN A 267 -12.78 -22.40 24.22
C GLN A 267 -11.82 -22.03 23.08
N SER A 268 -11.92 -22.69 21.92
CA SER A 268 -11.08 -22.41 20.76
C SER A 268 -11.41 -21.07 20.09
N GLU A 269 -12.68 -20.68 20.06
CA GLU A 269 -13.15 -19.38 19.58
C GLU A 269 -12.79 -18.30 20.60
N LEU A 270 -13.09 -18.55 21.87
CA LEU A 270 -12.86 -17.59 22.95
C LEU A 270 -11.37 -17.26 23.15
N ALA A 271 -10.47 -18.24 22.96
CA ALA A 271 -9.02 -18.03 23.05
C ALA A 271 -8.47 -17.09 21.97
N LYS A 272 -9.21 -16.86 20.87
CA LYS A 272 -8.82 -15.90 19.82
C LYS A 272 -9.16 -14.45 20.20
N LEU A 273 -10.00 -14.27 21.22
CA LEU A 273 -10.51 -12.96 21.63
C LEU A 273 -9.62 -12.36 22.72
N SER A 274 -9.40 -11.04 22.65
CA SER A 274 -8.59 -10.31 23.64
C SER A 274 -9.40 -9.88 24.89
N TYR A 275 -10.57 -10.47 25.10
CA TYR A 275 -11.54 -10.12 26.13
C TYR A 275 -11.51 -11.13 27.29
N THR A 276 -11.60 -10.64 28.52
CA THR A 276 -11.70 -11.46 29.73
C THR A 276 -13.16 -11.58 30.17
N GLY A 277 -13.51 -12.65 30.88
CA GLY A 277 -14.87 -12.84 31.43
C GLY A 277 -15.86 -13.50 30.46
N LEU A 278 -15.36 -14.13 29.39
CA LEU A 278 -16.16 -14.99 28.51
C LEU A 278 -16.06 -16.45 28.96
N SER A 279 -17.15 -17.18 28.85
CA SER A 279 -17.28 -18.63 29.15
C SER A 279 -17.85 -19.39 27.95
N GLU A 280 -17.58 -20.70 27.87
CA GLU A 280 -18.14 -21.54 26.80
C GLU A 280 -19.67 -21.60 26.87
N GLY A 281 -20.35 -21.47 25.74
CA GLY A 281 -21.81 -21.58 25.68
C GLY A 281 -22.46 -20.60 24.71
N LEU A 282 -23.70 -20.22 25.03
CA LEU A 282 -24.58 -19.43 24.17
C LEU A 282 -24.58 -17.96 24.54
N TYR A 283 -24.51 -17.10 23.53
CA TYR A 283 -24.54 -15.64 23.65
C TYR A 283 -25.62 -15.04 22.77
N VAL A 284 -26.36 -14.06 23.29
CA VAL A 284 -27.43 -13.37 22.55
C VAL A 284 -26.85 -12.50 21.45
N VAL A 285 -27.28 -12.71 20.20
CA VAL A 285 -26.86 -11.92 19.04
C VAL A 285 -27.30 -10.47 19.18
N GLY A 286 -26.40 -9.52 18.91
CA GLY A 286 -26.67 -8.08 18.94
C GLY A 286 -26.77 -7.46 20.34
N SER A 287 -26.52 -8.24 21.40
CA SER A 287 -26.53 -7.73 22.78
C SER A 287 -25.23 -7.03 23.19
N GLY A 288 -24.14 -7.32 22.48
CA GLY A 288 -22.82 -6.73 22.64
C GLY A 288 -22.43 -5.80 21.49
N SER A 289 -21.25 -5.18 21.62
CA SER A 289 -20.60 -4.40 20.56
C SER A 289 -19.11 -4.56 20.69
N THR A 290 -18.41 -4.72 19.57
CA THR A 290 -16.95 -4.94 19.57
C THR A 290 -16.15 -3.66 19.83
N GLY A 291 -16.81 -2.49 19.80
CA GLY A 291 -16.16 -1.18 19.84
C GLY A 291 -15.48 -0.76 18.53
N ALA A 292 -15.66 -1.53 17.44
CA ALA A 292 -15.03 -1.27 16.14
C ALA A 292 -15.44 0.08 15.54
N ALA A 293 -16.74 0.42 15.63
CA ALA A 293 -17.24 1.68 15.09
C ALA A 293 -16.60 2.88 15.82
N GLU A 294 -16.59 2.89 17.14
CA GLU A 294 -16.03 3.95 17.98
C GLU A 294 -14.52 4.08 17.76
N ALA A 295 -13.82 2.94 17.70
CA ALA A 295 -12.39 2.93 17.41
C ALA A 295 -12.10 3.56 16.05
N LEU A 296 -12.83 3.18 15.01
CA LEU A 296 -12.65 3.73 13.66
C LEU A 296 -12.99 5.22 13.60
N ALA A 297 -14.02 5.67 14.33
CA ALA A 297 -14.38 7.09 14.41
C ALA A 297 -13.27 7.93 15.06
N ILE A 298 -12.72 7.47 16.19
CA ILE A 298 -11.64 8.16 16.89
C ILE A 298 -10.38 8.22 16.02
N MET A 299 -10.06 7.13 15.32
CA MET A 299 -8.95 7.14 14.36
C MET A 299 -9.20 8.12 13.21
N GLY A 300 -10.41 8.16 12.65
CA GLY A 300 -10.82 9.11 11.62
C GLY A 300 -10.67 10.57 12.06
N ALA A 301 -11.16 10.92 13.25
CA ALA A 301 -11.03 12.26 13.82
C ALA A 301 -9.57 12.62 14.12
N SER A 302 -8.78 11.68 14.64
CA SER A 302 -7.36 11.88 14.94
C SER A 302 -6.56 12.12 13.66
N TYR A 303 -6.80 11.32 12.62
CA TYR A 303 -6.15 11.49 11.31
C TYR A 303 -6.55 12.77 10.62
N PHE A 304 -7.83 13.16 10.69
CA PHE A 304 -8.27 14.47 10.23
C PHE A 304 -7.46 15.59 10.89
N ALA A 305 -7.36 15.58 12.22
CA ALA A 305 -6.63 16.61 12.97
C ALA A 305 -5.14 16.65 12.64
N ILE A 306 -4.47 15.49 12.59
CA ILE A 306 -3.04 15.39 12.26
C ILE A 306 -2.78 15.86 10.83
N MET A 307 -3.57 15.39 9.86
CA MET A 307 -3.40 15.75 8.45
C MET A 307 -3.74 17.22 8.20
N LEU A 308 -4.78 17.77 8.84
CA LEU A 308 -5.12 19.18 8.72
C LEU A 308 -4.03 20.06 9.32
N THR A 309 -3.53 19.71 10.51
CA THR A 309 -2.39 20.42 11.13
C THR A 309 -1.15 20.36 10.24
N SER A 310 -0.89 19.19 9.66
CA SER A 310 0.21 19.01 8.69
C SER A 310 0.01 19.88 7.44
N ALA A 311 -1.22 19.95 6.92
CA ALA A 311 -1.57 20.82 5.80
C ALA A 311 -1.37 22.30 6.11
N LEU A 312 -1.67 22.75 7.34
CA LEU A 312 -1.52 24.15 7.75
C LEU A 312 -0.06 24.54 8.06
N THR A 313 0.80 23.57 8.32
CA THR A 313 2.20 23.81 8.71
C THR A 313 3.19 23.57 7.57
N ILE A 314 2.87 22.68 6.62
CA ILE A 314 3.77 22.40 5.49
C ILE A 314 3.98 23.62 4.61
N LYS A 315 5.22 23.78 4.13
CA LYS A 315 5.63 24.85 3.22
C LYS A 315 6.63 24.33 2.22
N ARG A 316 6.66 24.96 1.05
CA ARG A 316 7.73 24.89 0.06
C ARG A 316 8.82 25.90 0.42
N PRO A 317 10.08 25.66 0.03
CA PRO A 317 11.14 26.63 0.24
C PRO A 317 10.89 27.92 -0.55
N HIS A 318 11.49 29.02 -0.09
CA HIS A 318 11.52 30.26 -0.85
C HIS A 318 12.17 30.02 -2.23
N PRO A 319 11.73 30.66 -3.34
CA PRO A 319 12.29 30.42 -4.68
C PRO A 319 13.81 30.62 -4.80
N SER A 320 14.38 31.50 -3.97
CA SER A 320 15.83 31.76 -3.88
C SER A 320 16.58 30.85 -2.90
N TYR A 321 15.92 29.84 -2.33
CA TYR A 321 16.52 28.94 -1.36
C TYR A 321 17.59 28.07 -2.03
N VAL A 322 18.75 28.02 -1.40
CA VAL A 322 19.85 27.12 -1.72
C VAL A 322 20.24 26.42 -0.42
N PRO A 323 20.35 25.09 -0.37
CA PRO A 323 20.80 24.40 0.82
C PRO A 323 22.18 24.85 1.27
N GLU A 324 22.38 24.85 2.58
CA GLU A 324 23.68 25.13 3.19
C GLU A 324 24.73 24.14 2.64
N GLY A 325 25.89 24.68 2.21
CA GLY A 325 26.98 23.91 1.62
C GLY A 325 26.83 23.60 0.12
N MET A 326 25.73 23.96 -0.53
CA MET A 326 25.59 23.82 -1.99
C MET A 326 26.24 25.03 -2.69
N VAL A 327 27.40 24.80 -3.33
CA VAL A 327 28.05 25.81 -4.19
C VAL A 327 27.32 25.84 -5.53
N VAL A 328 26.52 26.87 -5.78
CA VAL A 328 25.97 27.13 -7.10
C VAL A 328 27.08 27.82 -7.91
N SER A 329 27.77 27.09 -8.80
CA SER A 329 28.73 27.72 -9.72
C SER A 329 27.98 28.68 -10.63
N SER A 330 28.01 29.97 -10.28
CA SER A 330 27.72 31.04 -11.20
C SER A 330 28.98 31.26 -12.04
N ASN A 331 28.98 30.71 -13.26
CA ASN A 331 30.02 30.87 -14.29
C ASN A 331 31.31 30.05 -14.09
N THR A 332 31.35 28.80 -14.54
CA THR A 332 32.56 28.22 -15.14
C THR A 332 32.21 27.40 -16.38
N VAL A 333 32.83 27.74 -17.51
CA VAL A 333 32.97 26.88 -18.69
C VAL A 333 33.94 25.76 -18.28
N ASP A 334 33.46 24.81 -17.48
CA ASP A 334 34.23 23.60 -17.17
C ASP A 334 33.99 22.57 -18.27
N THR A 335 35.08 22.19 -18.94
CA THR A 335 35.15 21.26 -20.07
C THR A 335 34.97 19.78 -19.68
N LYS A 336 34.30 19.51 -18.56
CA LYS A 336 33.71 18.20 -18.26
C LYS A 336 32.20 18.36 -18.42
N PRO A 337 31.49 17.43 -19.08
CA PRO A 337 30.04 17.54 -19.19
C PRO A 337 29.49 17.45 -17.76
N ALA A 338 29.17 18.62 -17.18
CA ALA A 338 28.21 18.72 -16.11
C ALA A 338 27.02 17.88 -16.55
N VAL A 339 26.59 16.93 -15.73
CA VAL A 339 25.38 16.15 -15.97
C VAL A 339 24.30 17.17 -16.32
N ALA A 340 23.95 17.27 -17.60
CA ALA A 340 23.10 18.34 -18.10
C ALA A 340 21.83 18.30 -17.26
N ALA A 341 21.49 19.41 -16.61
CA ALA A 341 20.27 19.50 -15.82
C ALA A 341 19.11 19.03 -16.69
N VAL A 342 18.40 17.99 -16.24
CA VAL A 342 17.29 17.44 -16.99
C VAL A 342 16.19 18.50 -17.03
N ALA A 343 16.02 19.16 -18.18
CA ALA A 343 14.85 19.98 -18.50
C ALA A 343 13.56 19.25 -18.13
N ASP A 344 12.65 20.01 -17.51
CA ASP A 344 11.40 19.50 -16.98
C ASP A 344 10.47 19.00 -18.10
N VAL A 345 10.19 17.70 -18.10
CA VAL A 345 9.27 17.05 -19.02
C VAL A 345 7.84 17.25 -18.54
N SER A 346 6.91 17.50 -19.46
CA SER A 346 5.48 17.57 -19.11
C SER A 346 4.94 16.19 -18.72
N VAL A 347 3.85 16.14 -17.96
CA VAL A 347 3.22 14.86 -17.57
C VAL A 347 2.80 14.06 -18.81
N ASP A 348 2.21 14.75 -19.80
CA ASP A 348 1.67 14.12 -20.99
C ASP A 348 2.79 13.63 -21.92
N ASP A 349 3.96 14.27 -21.91
CA ASP A 349 5.12 13.80 -22.66
C ASP A 349 5.87 12.68 -21.94
N ALA A 350 5.98 12.74 -20.60
CA ALA A 350 6.59 11.67 -19.81
C ALA A 350 5.87 10.33 -20.06
N MET A 351 4.54 10.34 -20.14
CA MET A 351 3.75 9.14 -20.44
C MET A 351 3.92 8.60 -21.87
N LYS A 352 4.50 9.35 -22.80
CA LYS A 352 4.81 8.84 -24.15
C LYS A 352 6.18 8.16 -24.22
N LEU A 353 7.00 8.33 -23.18
CA LEU A 353 8.36 7.79 -23.14
C LEU A 353 8.36 6.35 -22.64
N ASN A 354 9.11 5.49 -23.32
CA ASN A 354 9.29 4.10 -22.92
C ASN A 354 9.88 3.97 -21.51
N GLN A 355 10.70 4.94 -21.09
CA GLN A 355 11.29 5.02 -19.75
C GLN A 355 10.23 5.02 -18.64
N PHE A 356 9.09 5.68 -18.87
CA PHE A 356 7.99 5.70 -17.90
C PHE A 356 7.42 4.29 -17.71
N TYR A 357 7.18 3.57 -18.80
CA TYR A 357 6.65 2.21 -18.75
C TYR A 357 7.66 1.17 -18.28
N PHE A 358 8.93 1.29 -18.64
CA PHE A 358 9.98 0.40 -18.15
C PHE A 358 10.19 0.54 -16.65
N LEU A 359 10.26 1.79 -16.15
CA LEU A 359 10.32 2.05 -14.71
C LEU A 359 9.05 1.58 -13.99
N GLY A 360 7.89 1.86 -14.57
CA GLY A 360 6.59 1.42 -14.04
C GLY A 360 6.44 -0.10 -13.99
N LEU A 361 6.91 -0.83 -15.00
CA LEU A 361 6.89 -2.28 -15.03
C LEU A 361 7.85 -2.87 -13.98
N SER A 362 9.05 -2.32 -13.83
CA SER A 362 9.95 -2.70 -12.74
C SER A 362 9.31 -2.47 -11.36
N PHE A 363 8.68 -1.31 -11.17
CA PHE A 363 7.96 -0.97 -9.95
C PHE A 363 6.79 -1.93 -9.68
N PHE A 364 5.98 -2.24 -10.69
CA PHE A 364 4.88 -3.20 -10.61
C PHE A 364 5.37 -4.58 -10.18
N CYS A 365 6.40 -5.12 -10.84
CA CYS A 365 6.91 -6.46 -10.54
C CYS A 365 7.45 -6.54 -9.10
N LEU A 366 8.30 -5.58 -8.71
CA LEU A 366 8.87 -5.50 -7.35
C LEU A 366 7.77 -5.40 -6.28
N SER A 367 6.74 -4.59 -6.53
CA SER A 367 5.62 -4.41 -5.61
C SER A 367 4.73 -5.66 -5.54
N THR A 368 4.50 -6.33 -6.67
CA THR A 368 3.64 -7.53 -6.74
C THR A 368 4.19 -8.66 -5.87
N GLY A 369 5.50 -8.93 -5.96
CA GLY A 369 6.14 -9.97 -5.14
C GLY A 369 6.02 -9.68 -3.64
N GLY A 370 6.38 -8.46 -3.22
CA GLY A 370 6.34 -8.09 -1.81
C GLY A 370 4.92 -8.02 -1.25
N MET A 371 3.95 -7.44 -1.98
CA MET A 371 2.56 -7.36 -1.55
C MET A 371 1.88 -8.73 -1.47
N GLY A 372 2.19 -9.64 -2.42
CA GLY A 372 1.72 -11.01 -2.38
C GLY A 372 2.17 -11.70 -1.09
N MET A 373 3.49 -11.70 -0.82
CA MET A 373 4.04 -12.32 0.39
C MET A 373 3.49 -11.69 1.67
N PHE A 374 3.39 -10.37 1.72
CA PHE A 374 2.88 -9.65 2.88
C PHE A 374 1.42 -10.02 3.20
N SER A 375 0.60 -10.28 2.17
CA SER A 375 -0.84 -10.59 2.33
C SER A 375 -1.13 -11.91 3.05
N VAL A 376 -0.18 -12.84 3.04
CA VAL A 376 -0.33 -14.19 3.65
C VAL A 376 0.80 -14.52 4.63
N ALA A 377 1.55 -13.54 5.12
CA ALA A 377 2.76 -13.80 5.91
C ALA A 377 2.52 -14.72 7.12
N LYS A 378 1.46 -14.45 7.90
CA LYS A 378 1.07 -15.26 9.05
C LYS A 378 0.59 -16.67 8.66
N PRO A 379 -0.40 -16.84 7.76
CA PRO A 379 -0.83 -18.18 7.35
C PRO A 379 0.28 -18.98 6.67
N MET A 380 1.09 -18.35 5.81
CA MET A 380 2.27 -19.00 5.20
C MET A 380 3.25 -19.52 6.26
N MET A 381 3.59 -18.71 7.27
CA MET A 381 4.49 -19.15 8.35
C MET A 381 3.94 -20.37 9.10
N ASN A 382 2.65 -20.37 9.42
CA ASN A 382 2.01 -21.49 10.12
C ASN A 382 1.93 -22.73 9.22
N GLU A 383 1.42 -22.60 8.00
CA GLU A 383 1.20 -23.73 7.10
C GLU A 383 2.53 -24.38 6.68
N VAL A 384 3.55 -23.57 6.42
CA VAL A 384 4.82 -24.09 5.90
C VAL A 384 5.64 -24.77 6.99
N PHE A 385 5.64 -24.23 8.22
CA PHE A 385 6.63 -24.62 9.23
C PHE A 385 6.06 -25.18 10.54
N SER A 386 4.76 -25.05 10.84
CA SER A 386 4.22 -25.51 12.13
C SER A 386 4.19 -27.03 12.28
N SER A 387 3.98 -27.78 11.18
CA SER A 387 4.02 -29.25 11.23
C SER A 387 5.43 -29.79 11.46
N VAL A 388 6.45 -29.06 10.99
CA VAL A 388 7.87 -29.43 11.11
C VAL A 388 8.48 -28.97 12.44
N LEU A 389 8.14 -27.75 12.87
CA LEU A 389 8.71 -27.09 14.06
C LEU A 389 7.62 -26.60 15.04
N PRO A 390 6.74 -27.48 15.54
CA PRO A 390 5.54 -27.08 16.31
C PRO A 390 5.86 -26.35 17.62
N ALA A 391 7.00 -26.64 18.24
CA ALA A 391 7.43 -25.97 19.48
C ALA A 391 7.91 -24.52 19.26
N ILE A 392 8.28 -24.16 18.03
CA ILE A 392 8.85 -22.85 17.67
C ILE A 392 7.81 -22.01 16.94
N VAL A 393 7.19 -22.59 15.91
CA VAL A 393 6.28 -21.89 15.01
C VAL A 393 4.86 -21.90 15.58
N THR A 394 4.69 -21.07 16.60
CA THR A 394 3.40 -20.79 17.23
C THR A 394 2.65 -19.66 16.51
N SER A 395 1.36 -19.49 16.79
CA SER A 395 0.58 -18.35 16.28
C SER A 395 1.18 -16.99 16.69
N ALA A 396 1.79 -16.92 17.88
CA ALA A 396 2.52 -15.75 18.36
C ALA A 396 3.79 -15.50 17.54
N PHE A 397 4.56 -16.56 17.25
CA PHE A 397 5.73 -16.49 16.38
C PHE A 397 5.37 -15.97 14.98
N ALA A 398 4.32 -16.51 14.36
CA ALA A 398 3.86 -16.06 13.04
C ALA A 398 3.35 -14.61 13.04
N THR A 399 2.82 -14.13 14.16
CA THR A 399 2.43 -12.72 14.34
C THR A 399 3.68 -11.82 14.43
N ASN A 400 4.71 -12.25 15.17
CA ASN A 400 5.98 -11.54 15.24
C ASN A 400 6.72 -11.51 13.90
N PHE A 401 6.63 -12.57 13.10
CA PHE A 401 7.15 -12.59 11.74
C PHE A 401 6.55 -11.47 10.86
N LEU A 402 5.22 -11.28 10.90
CA LEU A 402 4.56 -10.18 10.19
C LEU A 402 5.04 -8.79 10.68
N LEU A 403 5.28 -8.63 11.98
CA LEU A 403 5.87 -7.41 12.54
C LEU A 403 7.30 -7.17 12.03
N MET A 404 8.11 -8.23 11.91
CA MET A 404 9.46 -8.13 11.32
C MET A 404 9.42 -7.70 9.85
N LEU A 405 8.49 -8.23 9.04
CA LEU A 405 8.30 -7.77 7.66
C LEU A 405 7.92 -6.29 7.63
N SER A 406 7.02 -5.85 8.52
CA SER A 406 6.60 -4.45 8.63
C SER A 406 7.77 -3.53 9.00
N ALA A 407 8.60 -3.94 9.98
CA ALA A 407 9.81 -3.24 10.37
C ALA A 407 10.84 -3.19 9.23
N GLY A 408 11.02 -4.29 8.50
CA GLY A 408 11.86 -4.35 7.30
C GLY A 408 11.39 -3.37 6.22
N ASN A 409 10.06 -3.28 5.99
CA ASN A 409 9.49 -2.33 5.05
C ASN A 409 9.78 -0.87 5.45
N LEU A 410 9.57 -0.52 6.72
CA LEU A 410 9.85 0.82 7.25
C LEU A 410 11.35 1.16 7.18
N GLY A 411 12.19 0.26 7.69
CA GLY A 411 13.64 0.43 7.68
C GLY A 411 14.19 0.55 6.27
N GLY A 412 13.70 -0.25 5.34
CA GLY A 412 14.05 -0.20 3.92
C GLY A 412 13.73 1.16 3.27
N ARG A 413 12.60 1.79 3.61
CA ARG A 413 12.24 3.13 3.09
C ARG A 413 13.26 4.20 3.47
N LEU A 414 13.79 4.14 4.69
CA LEU A 414 14.78 5.09 5.18
C LEU A 414 16.19 4.76 4.67
N ALA A 415 16.61 3.51 4.83
CA ALA A 415 17.96 3.06 4.53
C ALA A 415 18.24 3.14 3.03
N TRP A 416 17.40 2.52 2.19
CA TRP A 416 17.67 2.47 0.75
C TRP A 416 17.58 3.84 0.10
N ALA A 417 16.67 4.71 0.56
CA ALA A 417 16.56 6.06 0.04
C ALA A 417 17.82 6.88 0.35
N SER A 418 18.36 6.74 1.56
CA SER A 418 19.64 7.35 1.95
C SER A 418 20.82 6.78 1.15
N ILE A 419 20.88 5.47 0.98
CA ILE A 419 21.89 4.80 0.16
C ILE A 419 21.83 5.29 -1.30
N SER A 420 20.63 5.50 -1.84
CA SER A 420 20.43 5.93 -3.23
C SER A 420 21.01 7.32 -3.53
N ASP A 421 21.10 8.20 -2.53
CA ASP A 421 21.76 9.50 -2.66
C ASP A 421 23.28 9.36 -2.81
N ILE A 422 23.87 8.26 -2.33
CA ILE A 422 25.31 7.98 -2.38
C ILE A 422 25.67 7.20 -3.65
N ILE A 423 24.97 6.10 -3.91
CA ILE A 423 25.34 5.17 -5.00
C ILE A 423 24.58 5.42 -6.31
N GLY A 424 23.58 6.30 -6.30
CA GLY A 424 22.72 6.63 -7.44
C GLY A 424 21.49 5.71 -7.55
N ARG A 425 20.37 6.30 -7.98
CA ARG A 425 19.02 5.68 -7.93
C ARG A 425 18.91 4.49 -8.88
N ARG A 426 19.53 4.59 -10.06
CA ARG A 426 19.64 3.49 -11.02
C ARG A 426 20.38 2.28 -10.44
N ASN A 427 21.50 2.50 -9.75
CA ASN A 427 22.26 1.41 -9.13
C ASN A 427 21.47 0.76 -7.99
N THR A 428 20.78 1.57 -7.17
CA THR A 428 19.90 1.04 -6.12
C THR A 428 18.75 0.20 -6.69
N PHE A 429 18.12 0.62 -7.79
CA PHE A 429 17.10 -0.21 -8.45
C PHE A 429 17.67 -1.50 -9.06
N TYR A 430 18.92 -1.51 -9.53
CA TYR A 430 19.58 -2.77 -9.91
C TYR A 430 19.79 -3.68 -8.71
N ILE A 431 20.17 -3.16 -7.54
CA ILE A 431 20.25 -3.96 -6.31
C ILE A 431 18.89 -4.58 -5.98
N PHE A 432 17.81 -3.81 -6.09
CA PHE A 432 16.46 -4.33 -5.83
C PHE A 432 16.07 -5.44 -6.80
N THR A 433 16.21 -5.18 -8.09
CA THR A 433 15.79 -6.13 -9.13
C THR A 433 16.67 -7.37 -9.14
N LEU A 434 17.99 -7.23 -9.26
CA LEU A 434 18.93 -8.36 -9.30
C LEU A 434 19.01 -9.08 -7.96
N GLY A 435 18.94 -8.37 -6.83
CA GLY A 435 19.00 -8.97 -5.50
C GLY A 435 17.72 -9.73 -5.13
N SER A 436 16.55 -9.29 -5.58
CA SER A 436 15.29 -9.99 -5.27
C SER A 436 15.16 -11.32 -6.00
N VAL A 437 15.75 -11.50 -7.19
CA VAL A 437 15.69 -12.77 -7.94
C VAL A 437 16.18 -13.97 -7.10
N PRO A 438 17.44 -14.01 -6.63
CA PRO A 438 17.93 -15.12 -5.82
C PRO A 438 17.20 -15.23 -4.48
N LEU A 439 16.76 -14.11 -3.89
CA LEU A 439 16.01 -14.14 -2.64
C LEU A 439 14.72 -14.95 -2.77
N TYR A 440 13.89 -14.70 -3.80
CA TYR A 440 12.65 -15.46 -4.01
C TYR A 440 12.90 -16.88 -4.50
N LEU A 441 13.85 -17.08 -5.42
CA LEU A 441 14.16 -18.41 -5.96
C LEU A 441 14.78 -19.36 -4.92
N ALA A 442 15.44 -18.83 -3.89
CA ALA A 442 16.02 -19.63 -2.82
C ALA A 442 15.01 -20.04 -1.74
N LEU A 443 13.84 -19.38 -1.63
CA LEU A 443 12.89 -19.68 -0.56
C LEU A 443 12.42 -21.15 -0.55
N PRO A 444 12.04 -21.77 -1.68
CA PRO A 444 11.66 -23.19 -1.70
C PRO A 444 12.78 -24.12 -1.22
N THR A 445 14.03 -23.85 -1.62
CA THR A 445 15.19 -24.62 -1.15
C THR A 445 15.46 -24.44 0.35
N ILE A 446 15.18 -23.25 0.89
CA ILE A 446 15.28 -23.01 2.34
C ILE A 446 14.16 -23.75 3.09
N VAL A 447 12.94 -23.77 2.54
CA VAL A 447 11.83 -24.56 3.09
C VAL A 447 12.20 -26.04 3.13
N GLU A 448 12.70 -26.59 2.02
CA GLU A 448 13.18 -27.97 1.94
C GLU A 448 14.27 -28.25 2.98
N ALA A 449 15.21 -27.32 3.19
CA ALA A 449 16.23 -27.45 4.20
C ALA A 449 15.65 -27.50 5.63
N VAL A 450 14.58 -26.75 5.93
CA VAL A 450 13.88 -26.87 7.22
C VAL A 450 13.20 -28.24 7.35
N VAL A 451 12.47 -28.66 6.32
CA VAL A 451 11.72 -29.93 6.31
C VAL A 451 12.65 -31.13 6.50
N THR A 452 13.77 -31.16 5.78
CA THR A 452 14.73 -32.28 5.80
C THR A 452 15.59 -32.31 7.06
N SER A 453 16.01 -31.15 7.57
CA SER A 453 16.89 -31.07 8.74
C SER A 453 16.14 -31.09 10.07
N GLY A 454 14.86 -30.70 10.10
CA GLY A 454 14.12 -30.45 11.33
C GLY A 454 14.73 -29.32 12.20
N SER A 455 15.59 -28.48 11.62
CA SER A 455 16.32 -27.44 12.33
C SER A 455 15.67 -26.06 12.15
N ALA A 456 15.75 -25.23 13.18
CA ALA A 456 15.34 -23.83 13.11
C ALA A 456 16.35 -22.93 12.35
N VAL A 457 17.56 -23.41 12.07
CA VAL A 457 18.60 -22.58 11.44
C VAL A 457 18.19 -22.11 10.03
N PRO A 458 17.72 -22.98 9.12
CA PRO A 458 17.27 -22.53 7.81
C PRO A 458 15.99 -21.68 7.88
N LEU A 459 15.13 -21.89 8.90
CA LEU A 459 13.96 -21.04 9.16
C LEU A 459 14.37 -19.57 9.39
N TYR A 460 15.45 -19.31 10.12
CA TYR A 460 15.96 -17.94 10.28
C TYR A 460 16.49 -17.37 8.96
N GLY A 461 17.05 -18.21 8.09
CA GLY A 461 17.41 -17.84 6.72
C GLY A 461 16.20 -17.43 5.88
N PHE A 462 15.09 -18.16 5.99
CA PHE A 462 13.81 -17.81 5.35
C PHE A 462 13.30 -16.44 5.84
N ILE A 463 13.29 -16.24 7.16
CA ILE A 463 12.86 -14.97 7.77
C ILE A 463 13.75 -13.82 7.30
N GLY A 464 15.08 -13.98 7.35
CA GLY A 464 16.02 -12.96 6.88
C GLY A 464 15.81 -12.61 5.41
N SER A 465 15.64 -13.62 4.55
CA SER A 465 15.47 -13.44 3.10
C SER A 465 14.18 -12.69 2.77
N THR A 466 13.08 -13.04 3.43
CA THR A 466 11.78 -12.37 3.25
C THR A 466 11.79 -10.94 3.81
N VAL A 467 12.42 -10.69 4.97
CA VAL A 467 12.61 -9.34 5.51
C VAL A 467 13.43 -8.47 4.56
N VAL A 468 14.52 -8.99 3.98
CA VAL A 468 15.32 -8.25 2.99
C VAL A 468 14.49 -7.93 1.74
N ALA A 469 13.75 -8.90 1.19
CA ALA A 469 12.88 -8.68 0.04
C ALA A 469 11.81 -7.59 0.31
N ILE A 470 11.19 -7.61 1.50
CA ILE A 470 10.21 -6.59 1.91
C ILE A 470 10.88 -5.22 2.17
N SER A 471 12.13 -5.20 2.63
CA SER A 471 12.91 -3.95 2.74
C SER A 471 13.17 -3.33 1.37
N MET A 472 13.49 -4.15 0.36
CA MET A 472 13.68 -3.69 -1.02
C MET A 472 12.38 -3.12 -1.58
N MET A 473 11.24 -3.80 -1.36
CA MET A 473 9.92 -3.24 -1.71
C MET A 473 9.70 -1.87 -1.06
N GLY A 474 9.99 -1.71 0.23
CA GLY A 474 9.92 -0.41 0.91
C GLY A 474 10.81 0.65 0.26
N GLY A 475 12.05 0.27 -0.06
CA GLY A 475 13.01 1.11 -0.77
C GLY A 475 12.54 1.58 -2.15
N VAL A 476 11.86 0.70 -2.91
CA VAL A 476 11.30 1.04 -4.21
C VAL A 476 10.31 2.20 -4.10
N PHE A 477 9.33 2.11 -3.19
CA PHE A 477 8.39 3.21 -2.95
C PHE A 477 9.11 4.50 -2.54
N ALA A 478 10.08 4.40 -1.65
CA ALA A 478 10.81 5.55 -1.13
C ALA A 478 11.67 6.27 -2.17
N ILE A 479 12.26 5.54 -3.11
CA ILE A 479 13.20 6.10 -4.09
C ILE A 479 12.49 6.56 -5.36
N LEU A 480 11.36 5.95 -5.72
CA LEU A 480 10.70 6.15 -7.00
C LEU A 480 10.45 7.63 -7.36
N PRO A 481 9.95 8.51 -6.46
CA PRO A 481 9.81 9.93 -6.75
C PRO A 481 11.15 10.63 -7.07
N ALA A 482 12.22 10.28 -6.35
CA ALA A 482 13.54 10.83 -6.61
C ALA A 482 14.11 10.34 -7.95
N TYR A 483 13.88 9.08 -8.30
CA TYR A 483 14.31 8.52 -9.58
C TYR A 483 13.53 9.14 -10.75
N GLU A 484 12.22 9.34 -10.61
CA GLU A 484 11.41 10.06 -11.58
C GLU A 484 11.89 11.51 -11.74
N ALA A 485 12.24 12.19 -10.65
CA ALA A 485 12.79 13.55 -10.72
C ALA A 485 14.13 13.61 -11.47
N ASP A 486 14.94 12.56 -11.38
CA ASP A 486 16.21 12.47 -12.10
C ASP A 486 16.01 12.13 -13.58
N LEU A 487 14.93 11.44 -13.95
CA LEU A 487 14.62 11.09 -15.35
C LEU A 487 13.83 12.18 -16.09
N PHE A 488 12.82 12.75 -15.44
CA PHE A 488 11.82 13.61 -16.06
C PHE A 488 11.87 15.07 -15.59
N GLY A 489 12.80 15.41 -14.69
CA GLY A 489 12.91 16.73 -14.09
C GLY A 489 12.04 16.89 -12.83
N THR A 490 12.28 17.98 -12.10
CA THR A 490 11.75 18.16 -10.73
C THR A 490 10.41 18.89 -10.69
N LYS A 491 10.07 19.68 -11.72
CA LYS A 491 8.88 20.53 -11.72
C LYS A 491 7.57 19.75 -11.75
N ASN A 492 7.52 18.67 -12.54
CA ASN A 492 6.31 17.87 -12.74
C ASN A 492 6.35 16.50 -12.05
N VAL A 493 7.31 16.27 -11.14
CA VAL A 493 7.54 14.96 -10.52
C VAL A 493 6.30 14.40 -9.81
N GLY A 494 5.55 15.21 -9.05
CA GLY A 494 4.39 14.70 -8.29
C GLY A 494 3.24 14.25 -9.18
N PRO A 495 2.81 15.03 -10.19
CA PRO A 495 1.86 14.55 -11.17
C PRO A 495 2.33 13.30 -11.94
N ILE A 496 3.62 13.22 -12.31
CA ILE A 496 4.20 12.02 -12.95
C ILE A 496 4.14 10.82 -12.00
N HIS A 497 4.55 11.02 -10.75
CA HIS A 497 4.48 10.01 -9.70
C HIS A 497 3.04 9.53 -9.46
N GLY A 498 2.08 10.45 -9.46
CA GLY A 498 0.65 10.13 -9.38
C GLY A 498 0.21 9.17 -10.49
N ARG A 499 0.72 9.32 -11.72
CA ARG A 499 0.49 8.35 -12.80
C ARG A 499 1.19 7.01 -12.52
N MET A 500 2.41 7.05 -11.99
CA MET A 500 3.18 5.85 -11.67
C MET A 500 2.51 4.99 -10.58
N LEU A 501 1.77 5.60 -9.65
CA LEU A 501 1.02 4.88 -8.62
C LEU A 501 -0.08 3.96 -9.18
N LEU A 502 -0.50 4.11 -10.44
CA LEU A 502 -1.41 3.14 -11.08
C LEU A 502 -0.76 1.73 -11.17
N PHE A 503 0.55 1.67 -11.38
CA PHE A 503 1.28 0.39 -11.35
C PHE A 503 1.26 -0.22 -9.94
N SER A 504 1.32 0.60 -8.89
CA SER A 504 1.15 0.13 -7.51
C SER A 504 -0.26 -0.41 -7.26
N SER A 505 -1.29 0.28 -7.76
CA SER A 505 -2.68 -0.18 -7.62
C SER A 505 -2.87 -1.53 -8.32
N ALA A 506 -2.33 -1.68 -9.54
CA ALA A 506 -2.34 -2.96 -10.24
C ALA A 506 -1.60 -4.05 -9.46
N ALA A 507 -0.41 -3.74 -8.89
CA ALA A 507 0.37 -4.68 -8.10
C ALA A 507 -0.36 -5.11 -6.81
N SER A 508 -1.11 -4.21 -6.16
CA SER A 508 -1.88 -4.51 -4.95
C SER A 508 -3.00 -5.51 -5.17
N LEU A 509 -3.53 -5.56 -6.40
CA LEU A 509 -4.52 -6.57 -6.81
C LEU A 509 -3.83 -7.84 -7.30
N ALA A 510 -2.78 -7.71 -8.10
CA ALA A 510 -2.07 -8.83 -8.71
C ALA A 510 -1.33 -9.69 -7.69
N GLY A 511 -0.66 -9.10 -6.70
CA GLY A 511 0.19 -9.82 -5.74
C GLY A 511 -0.58 -10.86 -4.92
N PRO A 512 -1.57 -10.46 -4.10
CA PRO A 512 -2.39 -11.39 -3.34
C PRO A 512 -3.12 -12.39 -4.23
N SER A 513 -3.69 -11.94 -5.36
CA SER A 513 -4.43 -12.82 -6.26
C SER A 513 -3.54 -13.90 -6.89
N LEU A 514 -2.35 -13.54 -7.37
CA LEU A 514 -1.41 -14.49 -7.95
C LEU A 514 -1.02 -15.55 -6.93
N LEU A 515 -0.66 -15.12 -5.73
CA LEU A 515 -0.28 -16.03 -4.64
C LEU A 515 -1.42 -16.97 -4.26
N LEU A 516 -2.62 -16.44 -4.02
CA LEU A 516 -3.74 -17.24 -3.54
C LEU A 516 -4.19 -18.28 -4.58
N ASN A 517 -4.20 -17.91 -5.87
CA ASN A 517 -4.56 -18.83 -6.94
C ASN A 517 -3.50 -19.92 -7.15
N LEU A 518 -2.21 -19.58 -7.13
CA LEU A 518 -1.13 -20.56 -7.28
C LEU A 518 -1.08 -21.53 -6.08
N ARG A 519 -1.25 -21.02 -4.85
CA ARG A 519 -1.37 -21.84 -3.64
C ARG A 519 -2.58 -22.77 -3.73
N ALA A 520 -3.76 -22.26 -4.11
CA ALA A 520 -4.96 -23.08 -4.23
C ALA A 520 -4.81 -24.19 -5.29
N TYR A 521 -4.12 -23.89 -6.40
CA TYR A 521 -3.78 -24.89 -7.40
C TYR A 521 -2.83 -25.96 -6.85
N SER A 522 -1.78 -25.57 -6.12
CA SER A 522 -0.87 -26.51 -5.45
C SER A 522 -1.61 -27.40 -4.44
N GLU A 523 -2.52 -26.82 -3.66
CA GLU A 523 -3.35 -27.54 -2.69
C GLU A 523 -4.27 -28.55 -3.39
N TYR A 524 -4.93 -28.14 -4.47
CA TYR A 524 -5.75 -29.03 -5.28
C TYR A 524 -4.94 -30.25 -5.77
N GLN A 525 -3.74 -30.03 -6.31
CA GLN A 525 -2.86 -31.10 -6.79
C GLN A 525 -2.40 -32.03 -5.65
N ALA A 526 -1.99 -31.44 -4.53
CA ALA A 526 -1.53 -32.19 -3.34
C ALA A 526 -2.64 -33.11 -2.81
N VAL A 527 -3.85 -32.56 -2.67
CA VAL A 527 -5.02 -33.31 -2.20
C VAL A 527 -5.37 -34.45 -3.15
N HIS A 528 -5.43 -34.20 -4.46
CA HIS A 528 -5.74 -35.25 -5.44
C HIS A 528 -4.67 -36.35 -5.45
N ASN A 529 -3.40 -35.97 -5.29
CA ASN A 529 -2.31 -36.92 -5.14
C ASN A 529 -2.47 -37.78 -3.87
N LEU A 530 -2.85 -37.19 -2.74
CA LEU A 530 -3.10 -37.93 -1.49
C LEU A 530 -4.29 -38.87 -1.62
N ILE A 531 -5.42 -38.40 -2.18
CA ILE A 531 -6.61 -39.23 -2.43
C ILE A 531 -6.23 -40.45 -3.29
N SER A 532 -5.42 -40.27 -4.34
CA SER A 532 -4.98 -41.36 -5.20
C SER A 532 -4.15 -42.45 -4.49
N LYS A 533 -3.61 -42.14 -3.31
CA LYS A 533 -2.81 -43.07 -2.49
C LYS A 533 -3.62 -43.71 -1.35
N ILE A 534 -4.85 -43.26 -1.11
CA ILE A 534 -5.71 -43.75 -0.03
C ILE A 534 -6.64 -44.81 -0.61
N SER A 535 -6.76 -45.95 0.08
CA SER A 535 -7.72 -46.99 -0.32
C SER A 535 -9.17 -46.49 -0.20
N PRO A 536 -10.05 -46.73 -1.19
CA PRO A 536 -11.46 -46.30 -1.15
C PRO A 536 -12.18 -46.70 0.14
N GLU A 537 -11.88 -47.88 0.69
CA GLU A 537 -12.51 -48.41 1.90
C GLU A 537 -12.15 -47.57 3.13
N LYS A 538 -10.86 -47.25 3.32
CA LYS A 538 -10.42 -46.37 4.43
C LYS A 538 -11.00 -44.96 4.30
N PHE A 539 -11.06 -44.44 3.08
CA PHE A 539 -11.66 -43.13 2.82
C PHE A 539 -13.13 -43.13 3.22
N GLN A 540 -13.90 -44.11 2.76
CA GLN A 540 -15.32 -44.24 3.07
C GLN A 540 -15.59 -44.47 4.56
N GLN A 541 -14.78 -45.31 5.21
CA GLN A 541 -14.89 -45.52 6.67
C GLN A 541 -14.63 -44.25 7.47
N THR A 542 -13.71 -43.39 7.02
CA THR A 542 -13.33 -42.18 7.76
C THR A 542 -14.27 -41.02 7.52
N PHE A 543 -14.70 -40.82 6.27
CA PHE A 543 -15.46 -39.63 5.87
C PHE A 543 -16.94 -39.90 5.60
N GLY A 544 -17.39 -41.16 5.67
CA GLY A 544 -18.80 -41.53 5.51
C GLY A 544 -19.33 -41.34 4.08
N ALA A 545 -18.45 -41.11 3.10
CA ALA A 545 -18.80 -40.95 1.69
C ALA A 545 -17.78 -41.66 0.80
N PRO A 546 -18.21 -42.16 -0.38
CA PRO A 546 -17.31 -42.83 -1.29
C PRO A 546 -16.29 -41.85 -1.89
N ILE A 547 -15.13 -42.36 -2.31
CA ILE A 547 -13.96 -41.54 -2.69
C ILE A 547 -14.22 -40.65 -3.91
N GLU A 548 -15.19 -41.02 -4.75
CA GLU A 548 -15.66 -40.23 -5.90
C GLU A 548 -16.29 -38.89 -5.46
N LYS A 549 -16.80 -38.82 -4.21
CA LYS A 549 -17.32 -37.59 -3.61
C LYS A 549 -16.25 -36.75 -2.93
N ALA A 550 -14.96 -37.09 -3.04
CA ALA A 550 -13.90 -36.34 -2.39
C ALA A 550 -13.88 -34.85 -2.82
N ASN A 551 -14.21 -34.54 -4.07
CA ASN A 551 -14.33 -33.14 -4.53
C ASN A 551 -15.47 -32.37 -3.87
N GLU A 552 -16.62 -33.03 -3.64
CA GLU A 552 -17.73 -32.44 -2.88
C GLU A 552 -17.32 -32.21 -1.42
N LEU A 553 -16.62 -33.18 -0.81
CA LEU A 553 -16.13 -33.07 0.56
C LEU A 553 -15.05 -32.00 0.72
N LEU A 554 -14.21 -31.78 -0.30
CA LEU A 554 -13.24 -30.69 -0.34
C LEU A 554 -13.92 -29.34 -0.44
N ALA A 555 -14.90 -29.21 -1.34
CA ALA A 555 -15.71 -28.00 -1.47
C ALA A 555 -16.47 -27.69 -0.16
N ALA A 556 -16.91 -28.73 0.55
CA ALA A 556 -17.54 -28.64 1.87
C ALA A 556 -16.54 -28.49 3.03
N LYS A 557 -15.23 -28.41 2.76
CA LYS A 557 -14.14 -28.34 3.77
C LYS A 557 -14.16 -29.46 4.82
N SER A 558 -14.80 -30.57 4.49
CA SER A 558 -14.92 -31.74 5.37
C SER A 558 -13.64 -32.58 5.37
N ILE A 559 -12.88 -32.53 4.26
CA ILE A 559 -11.53 -33.10 4.15
C ILE A 559 -10.47 -32.01 3.95
N SER A 560 -9.26 -32.27 4.43
CA SER A 560 -8.09 -31.39 4.32
C SER A 560 -6.82 -32.24 4.17
N ILE A 561 -5.70 -31.63 3.76
CA ILE A 561 -4.41 -32.33 3.67
C ILE A 561 -4.09 -33.05 4.98
N GLY A 562 -4.19 -32.37 6.12
CA GLY A 562 -3.92 -32.99 7.43
C GLY A 562 -4.80 -34.21 7.73
N LYS A 563 -6.10 -34.16 7.40
CA LYS A 563 -7.00 -35.32 7.58
C LYS A 563 -6.66 -36.47 6.64
N LEU A 564 -6.28 -36.16 5.40
CA LEU A 564 -5.88 -37.17 4.41
C LEU A 564 -4.53 -37.81 4.76
N MET A 565 -3.60 -37.03 5.33
CA MET A 565 -2.29 -37.52 5.78
C MET A 565 -2.39 -38.59 6.86
N VAL A 566 -3.42 -38.55 7.72
CA VAL A 566 -3.70 -39.61 8.72
C VAL A 566 -4.05 -40.95 8.05
N LEU A 567 -4.65 -40.92 6.86
CA LEU A 567 -5.05 -42.11 6.11
C LEU A 567 -4.01 -42.55 5.08
N ALA A 568 -3.08 -41.65 4.74
CA ALA A 568 -2.08 -41.89 3.72
C ALA A 568 -1.13 -43.04 4.12
N PRO A 569 -0.59 -43.80 3.15
CA PRO A 569 0.39 -44.84 3.43
C PRO A 569 1.60 -44.31 4.21
N GLN A 570 2.17 -45.15 5.07
CA GLN A 570 3.38 -44.81 5.82
C GLN A 570 4.51 -44.42 4.85
N GLY A 571 5.24 -43.34 5.16
CA GLY A 571 6.27 -42.78 4.28
C GLY A 571 5.75 -41.78 3.24
N THR A 572 4.44 -41.49 3.22
CA THR A 572 3.91 -40.36 2.43
C THR A 572 4.48 -39.05 2.97
N ILE A 573 5.10 -38.26 2.09
CA ILE A 573 5.64 -36.94 2.41
C ILE A 573 4.46 -35.96 2.56
N ASP A 574 4.45 -35.19 3.65
CA ASP A 574 3.49 -34.10 3.85
C ASP A 574 3.71 -33.01 2.80
N PRO A 575 2.74 -32.73 1.91
CA PRO A 575 2.89 -31.70 0.88
C PRO A 575 2.68 -30.28 1.43
N THR A 576 2.21 -30.12 2.67
CA THR A 576 1.84 -28.81 3.24
C THR A 576 2.97 -27.78 3.20
N PRO A 577 4.23 -28.12 3.54
CA PRO A 577 5.35 -27.18 3.46
C PRO A 577 5.56 -26.58 2.06
N HIS A 578 5.22 -27.31 1.01
CA HIS A 578 5.53 -26.97 -0.39
C HIS A 578 4.40 -26.26 -1.14
N LEU A 579 3.27 -25.97 -0.48
CA LEU A 579 2.11 -25.36 -1.14
C LEU A 579 2.42 -23.97 -1.75
N TYR A 580 3.43 -23.28 -1.23
CA TYR A 580 3.83 -21.95 -1.67
C TYR A 580 5.00 -21.95 -2.66
N ASP A 581 5.60 -23.09 -2.98
CA ASP A 581 6.82 -23.14 -3.81
C ASP A 581 6.59 -22.55 -5.20
N THR A 582 5.49 -22.93 -5.85
CA THR A 582 5.08 -22.39 -7.17
C THR A 582 4.91 -20.87 -7.12
N THR A 583 4.40 -20.34 -6.01
CA THR A 583 4.29 -18.89 -5.80
C THR A 583 5.66 -18.24 -5.69
N MET A 584 6.56 -18.81 -4.89
CA MET A 584 7.92 -18.26 -4.69
C MET A 584 8.71 -18.26 -5.99
N TYR A 585 8.61 -19.32 -6.79
CA TYR A 585 9.20 -19.37 -8.13
C TYR A 585 8.59 -18.33 -9.07
N ALA A 586 7.26 -18.18 -9.07
CA ALA A 586 6.58 -17.15 -9.87
C ALA A 586 7.03 -15.73 -9.48
N MET A 587 7.21 -15.46 -8.19
CA MET A 587 7.77 -14.19 -7.71
C MET A 587 9.21 -13.97 -8.21
N GLY A 588 10.06 -15.00 -8.17
CA GLY A 588 11.41 -14.95 -8.76
C GLY A 588 11.38 -14.65 -10.26
N GLY A 589 10.46 -15.26 -11.01
CA GLY A 589 10.21 -14.96 -12.42
C GLY A 589 9.78 -13.51 -12.66
N LEU A 590 8.88 -12.97 -11.83
CA LEU A 590 8.49 -11.55 -11.89
C LEU A 590 9.68 -10.63 -11.61
N MET A 591 10.57 -10.97 -10.67
CA MET A 591 11.78 -10.20 -10.43
C MET A 591 12.71 -10.21 -11.65
N ALA A 592 12.82 -11.34 -12.37
CA ALA A 592 13.59 -11.40 -13.60
C ALA A 592 13.00 -10.48 -14.70
N VAL A 593 11.68 -10.41 -14.81
CA VAL A 593 11.01 -9.40 -15.67
C VAL A 593 11.34 -7.98 -15.21
N ALA A 594 11.37 -7.73 -13.89
CA ALA A 594 11.75 -6.44 -13.33
C ALA A 594 13.18 -6.02 -13.70
N VAL A 595 14.13 -6.98 -13.68
CA VAL A 595 15.52 -6.78 -14.11
C VAL A 595 15.57 -6.38 -15.58
N ILE A 596 14.88 -7.12 -16.46
CA ILE A 596 14.83 -6.84 -17.89
C ILE A 596 14.24 -5.46 -18.13
N ALA A 597 13.07 -5.17 -17.56
CA ALA A 597 12.42 -3.86 -17.68
C ALA A 597 13.34 -2.73 -17.19
N HIS A 598 13.98 -2.90 -16.03
CA HIS A 598 14.83 -1.87 -15.45
C HIS A 598 16.09 -1.65 -16.31
N SER A 599 16.62 -2.70 -16.93
CA SER A 599 17.78 -2.59 -17.82
C SER A 599 17.53 -1.69 -19.04
N LEU A 600 16.26 -1.54 -19.43
CA LEU A 600 15.82 -0.71 -20.54
C LEU A 600 15.56 0.75 -20.13
N VAL A 601 15.60 1.07 -18.82
CA VAL A 601 15.53 2.46 -18.33
C VAL A 601 16.84 3.17 -18.64
N LYS A 602 16.84 3.93 -19.74
CA LYS A 602 17.98 4.74 -20.19
C LYS A 602 17.78 6.22 -19.82
N PRO A 603 18.87 6.97 -19.55
CA PRO A 603 18.79 8.42 -19.40
C PRO A 603 18.13 9.05 -20.63
N ILE A 604 17.25 10.03 -20.40
CA ILE A 604 16.58 10.76 -21.48
C ILE A 604 17.57 11.79 -22.03
N LYS A 605 18.06 11.57 -23.26
CA LYS A 605 18.89 12.56 -23.98
C LYS A 605 18.02 13.77 -24.33
N GLN A 606 18.45 14.95 -23.95
CA GLN A 606 17.73 16.18 -24.28
C GLN A 606 18.17 16.71 -25.63
N LEU A 607 17.21 17.00 -26.51
CA LEU A 607 17.41 17.87 -27.66
C LEU A 607 17.09 19.32 -27.26
N PRO A 608 17.73 20.33 -27.87
CA PRO A 608 17.51 21.73 -27.53
C PRO A 608 16.04 22.12 -27.69
N ALA A 609 15.48 22.77 -26.66
CA ALA A 609 14.19 23.47 -26.60
C ALA A 609 13.04 22.95 -27.49
N GLY A 610 12.10 22.22 -26.87
CA GLY A 610 10.71 22.18 -27.34
C GLY A 610 10.33 21.08 -28.33
N LYS A 611 11.22 20.14 -28.67
CA LYS A 611 10.86 18.94 -29.42
C LYS A 611 11.41 17.67 -28.77
N VAL A 612 10.52 16.90 -28.15
CA VAL A 612 10.76 15.48 -27.90
C VAL A 612 10.50 14.76 -29.22
N ILE A 613 11.55 14.43 -29.98
CA ILE A 613 11.41 13.50 -31.11
C ILE A 613 11.63 12.10 -30.55
N GLU A 614 10.65 11.22 -30.77
CA GLU A 614 10.79 9.78 -30.56
C GLU A 614 12.09 9.28 -31.23
N GLU A 615 12.98 8.66 -30.45
CA GLU A 615 14.18 7.97 -30.99
C GLU A 615 13.82 6.91 -32.07
N ASN A 616 12.54 6.56 -32.22
CA ASN A 616 12.06 5.62 -33.24
C ASN A 616 11.89 6.20 -34.65
N LYS A 617 12.00 7.52 -34.87
CA LYS A 617 11.91 8.12 -36.22
C LYS A 617 13.25 8.34 -36.93
N VAL A 618 14.38 8.28 -36.23
CA VAL A 618 15.71 8.53 -36.84
C VAL A 618 16.27 7.30 -37.57
N LYS A 619 15.56 6.16 -37.58
CA LYS A 619 15.92 4.98 -38.39
C LYS A 619 15.12 4.84 -39.70
N LYS A 620 14.31 5.85 -40.07
CA LYS A 620 13.55 5.89 -41.33
C LYS A 620 13.55 7.30 -41.93
N GLU A 621 14.73 7.86 -42.11
CA GLU A 621 15.11 8.83 -43.14
C GLU A 621 16.54 8.48 -43.56
#